data_AF-A0A7Z0BMN0-F1
#
_entry.id   AF-A0A7Z0BMN0-F1
#
_cell.length_a   1.000
_cell.length_b   1.000
_cell.length_c   1.000
_cell.angle_alpha   90.00
_cell.angle_beta   90.00
_cell.angle_gamma   90.00
#
_symmetry.space_group_name_H-M   'P 1'
#
loop_
_entity.id
_entity.type
_entity.pdbx_description
1 polymer ?
#
loop_
_entity_poly.entity_id
_entity_poly.type
_entity_poly.pdbx_seq_one_letter_code
_entity_poly.pdbx_strand_id
1 'polypeptide(L)'
;MKYTLYLLPAALLSGCMTLSGVYELSLQDKDGKPLRQNMTMVAEGSGIYTMRNAMCSAHPGATVIIKDVESGAELKSESPYRC
;
A
#
# COMPACT_ATOMS: atom_id res chain seq x y z
N MET A 1 -36.10 -40.43 13.11
CA MET A 1 -34.62 -40.34 13.14
C MET A 1 -34.07 -40.42 11.72
N LYS A 2 -33.64 -39.30 11.13
CA LYS A 2 -32.51 -39.23 10.19
C LYS A 2 -32.30 -37.77 9.77
N TYR A 3 -31.46 -37.06 10.51
CA TYR A 3 -30.92 -35.77 10.10
C TYR A 3 -29.78 -36.05 9.14
N THR A 4 -30.05 -36.02 7.84
CA THR A 4 -29.03 -36.18 6.82
C THR A 4 -28.23 -34.88 6.74
N LEU A 5 -27.12 -34.84 7.48
CA LEU A 5 -26.14 -33.77 7.52
C LEU A 5 -25.42 -33.71 6.16
N TYR A 6 -25.88 -32.83 5.27
CA TYR A 6 -25.15 -32.48 4.05
C TYR A 6 -23.99 -31.55 4.43
N LEU A 7 -22.79 -32.14 4.53
CA LEU A 7 -21.52 -31.42 4.62
C LEU A 7 -21.27 -30.74 3.26
N LEU A 8 -21.66 -29.46 3.12
CA LEU A 8 -21.14 -28.60 2.06
C LEU A 8 -19.69 -28.23 2.42
N PRO A 9 -18.68 -28.59 1.61
CA PRO A 9 -17.38 -27.96 1.73
C PRO A 9 -17.52 -26.55 1.14
N ALA A 10 -17.69 -25.55 2.01
CA ALA A 10 -17.54 -24.16 1.62
C ALA A 10 -16.07 -23.93 1.24
N ALA A 11 -15.76 -24.10 -0.05
CA ALA A 11 -14.50 -23.67 -0.62
C ALA A 11 -14.42 -22.14 -0.49
N LEU A 12 -13.80 -21.68 0.59
CA LEU A 12 -13.39 -20.30 0.76
C LEU A 12 -12.33 -19.99 -0.28
N LEU A 13 -12.78 -19.57 -1.48
CA LEU A 13 -11.95 -18.87 -2.44
C LEU A 13 -11.59 -17.51 -1.83
N SER A 14 -10.55 -17.48 -1.00
CA SER A 14 -9.87 -16.25 -0.63
C SER A 14 -9.24 -15.69 -1.90
N GLY A 15 -9.98 -14.88 -2.64
CA GLY A 15 -9.45 -14.16 -3.79
C GLY A 15 -8.26 -13.33 -3.33
N CYS A 16 -7.12 -13.47 -4.01
CA CYS A 16 -6.01 -12.54 -3.82
C CYS A 16 -6.52 -11.15 -4.22
N MET A 17 -6.75 -10.29 -3.23
CA MET A 17 -7.00 -8.87 -3.47
C MET A 17 -5.68 -8.25 -3.89
N THR A 18 -5.44 -8.22 -5.21
CA THR A 18 -4.34 -7.45 -5.77
C THR A 18 -4.65 -5.97 -5.58
N LEU A 19 -3.69 -5.22 -5.04
CA LEU A 19 -3.80 -3.77 -4.89
C LEU A 19 -4.09 -3.12 -6.26
N SER A 20 -5.14 -2.32 -6.33
CA SER A 20 -5.60 -1.64 -7.55
C SER A 20 -5.95 -0.19 -7.24
N GLY A 21 -5.49 0.74 -8.07
CA GLY A 21 -5.68 2.17 -7.89
C GLY A 21 -4.46 2.96 -8.35
N VAL A 22 -4.57 4.28 -8.33
CA VAL A 22 -3.47 5.20 -8.65
C VAL A 22 -3.05 5.88 -7.36
N TYR A 23 -1.78 5.74 -6.99
CA TYR A 23 -1.27 6.20 -5.71
C TYR A 23 -0.12 7.18 -5.88
N GLU A 24 -0.15 8.25 -5.11
CA GLU A 24 0.92 9.21 -4.93
C GLU A 24 1.81 8.77 -3.76
N LEU A 25 3.12 8.66 -4.00
CA LEU A 25 4.13 8.40 -2.99
C LEU A 25 4.94 9.67 -2.78
N SER A 26 5.18 10.02 -1.52
CA SER A 26 6.01 11.16 -1.13
C SER A 26 6.92 10.79 0.05
N LEU A 27 8.02 11.51 0.21
CA LEU A 27 8.98 11.30 1.29
C LEU A 27 8.91 12.38 2.36
N GLN A 28 8.92 11.94 3.62
CA GLN A 28 9.09 12.77 4.80
C GLN A 28 10.40 12.45 5.51
N ASP A 29 11.02 13.47 6.11
CA ASP A 29 12.15 13.30 7.02
C ASP A 29 11.70 12.76 8.38
N LYS A 30 12.68 12.54 9.27
CA LYS A 30 12.48 12.10 10.65
C LYS A 30 11.56 13.01 11.50
N ASP A 31 11.37 14.26 11.09
CA ASP A 31 10.55 15.25 11.78
C ASP A 31 9.14 15.35 11.14
N GLY A 32 8.82 14.45 10.19
CA GLY A 32 7.55 14.43 9.46
C GLY A 32 7.43 15.54 8.41
N LYS A 33 8.53 16.21 8.05
CA LYS A 33 8.52 17.29 7.06
C LYS A 33 8.79 16.71 5.67
N PRO A 34 8.11 17.20 4.63
CA PRO A 34 8.44 16.82 3.27
C PRO A 34 9.93 17.08 2.99
N LEU A 35 10.60 16.12 2.36
CA LEU A 35 11.98 16.35 1.93
C LEU A 35 12.00 17.52 0.93
N ARG A 36 13.01 18.41 1.05
CA ARG A 36 13.14 19.62 0.21
C ARG A 36 13.08 19.37 -1.30
N GLN A 37 13.37 18.15 -1.73
CA GLN A 37 13.32 17.75 -3.15
C GLN A 37 11.98 17.15 -3.57
N ASN A 38 10.95 17.15 -2.70
CA ASN A 38 9.56 16.72 -2.96
C ASN A 38 9.47 15.69 -4.09
N MET A 39 10.06 14.52 -3.85
CA MET A 39 9.99 13.42 -4.80
C MET A 39 8.61 12.78 -4.68
N THR A 40 7.65 13.42 -5.32
CA THR A 40 6.30 12.92 -5.48
C THR A 40 6.29 12.04 -6.73
N MET A 41 5.97 10.77 -6.56
CA MET A 41 5.87 9.80 -7.66
C MET A 41 4.48 9.20 -7.67
N VAL A 42 3.97 8.91 -8.86
CA VAL A 42 2.69 8.20 -9.02
C VAL A 42 2.97 6.77 -9.45
N ALA A 43 2.29 5.80 -8.83
CA ALA A 43 2.37 4.41 -9.19
C ALA A 43 0.97 3.77 -9.17
N GLU A 44 0.76 2.80 -10.06
CA GLU A 44 -0.50 2.09 -10.17
C GLU A 44 -0.42 0.72 -9.50
N GLY A 45 -1.45 0.37 -8.74
CA GLY A 45 -1.60 -0.93 -8.09
C GLY A 45 -0.34 -1.36 -7.33
N SER A 46 0.15 -2.57 -7.59
CA SER A 46 1.36 -3.11 -6.96
C SER A 46 2.66 -2.37 -7.35
N GLY A 47 2.63 -1.45 -8.32
CA GLY A 47 3.78 -0.60 -8.65
C GLY A 47 4.28 0.25 -7.48
N ILE A 48 3.42 0.50 -6.47
CA ILE A 48 3.82 1.22 -5.25
C ILE A 48 5.00 0.56 -4.54
N TYR A 49 5.11 -0.77 -4.60
CA TYR A 49 6.15 -1.51 -3.87
C TYR A 49 7.52 -1.26 -4.49
N THR A 50 7.59 -1.29 -5.83
CA THR A 50 8.80 -0.96 -6.58
C THR A 50 9.24 0.48 -6.30
N MET A 51 8.29 1.43 -6.34
CA MET A 51 8.62 2.83 -6.14
C MET A 51 9.03 3.12 -4.69
N ARG A 52 8.33 2.55 -3.71
CA ARG A 52 8.69 2.60 -2.29
C ARG A 52 10.10 2.07 -2.04
N ASN A 53 10.44 0.92 -2.61
CA ASN A 53 11.76 0.32 -2.45
C ASN A 53 12.86 1.19 -3.07
N ALA A 54 12.60 1.79 -4.24
CA ALA A 54 13.52 2.72 -4.88
C ALA A 54 13.73 3.99 -4.03
N MET A 55 12.64 4.57 -3.50
CA MET A 55 12.70 5.72 -2.60
C MET A 55 13.50 5.42 -1.34
N CYS A 56 13.29 4.26 -0.71
CA CYS A 56 14.03 3.86 0.48
C CYS A 56 15.51 3.58 0.21
N SER A 57 15.83 3.05 -0.98
CA SER A 57 17.22 2.86 -1.39
C SER A 57 17.95 4.19 -1.60
N ALA A 58 17.24 5.21 -2.10
CA ALA A 58 17.78 6.55 -2.31
C ALA A 58 17.85 7.38 -1.01
N HIS A 59 16.90 7.19 -0.08
CA HIS A 59 16.82 7.93 1.17
C HIS A 59 16.63 6.99 2.39
N PRO A 60 17.71 6.32 2.84
CA PRO A 60 17.68 5.50 4.04
C PRO A 60 17.25 6.33 5.27
N GLY A 61 16.25 5.88 6.02
CA GLY A 61 15.74 6.56 7.21
C GLY A 61 14.65 7.61 6.97
N ALA A 62 14.20 7.81 5.72
CA ALA A 62 13.02 8.59 5.42
C ALA A 62 11.72 7.79 5.66
N THR A 63 10.58 8.47 5.65
CA THR A 63 9.25 7.82 5.70
C THR A 63 8.52 8.07 4.39
N VAL A 64 8.09 7.00 3.73
CA VAL A 64 7.24 7.05 2.53
C VAL A 64 5.78 7.15 2.96
N ILE A 65 5.08 8.14 2.46
CA ILE A 65 3.63 8.30 2.59
C ILE A 65 2.99 7.99 1.25
N ILE A 66 1.96 7.14 1.28
CA ILE A 66 1.24 6.68 0.09
C ILE A 66 -0.22 7.12 0.20
N LYS A 67 -0.68 7.94 -0.75
CA LYS A 67 -2.05 8.42 -0.82
C LYS A 67 -2.71 7.96 -2.10
N ASP A 68 -3.96 7.58 -2.00
CA ASP A 68 -4.81 7.37 -3.16
C ASP A 68 -5.09 8.71 -3.86
N VAL A 69 -4.84 8.78 -5.17
CA VAL A 69 -4.94 10.03 -5.92
C VAL A 69 -6.40 10.49 -6.07
N GLU A 70 -7.34 9.55 -6.19
CA GLU A 70 -8.76 9.87 -6.39
C GLU A 70 -9.40 10.44 -5.12
N SER A 71 -9.18 9.78 -3.99
CA SER A 71 -9.77 10.16 -2.70
C SER A 71 -8.90 11.10 -1.87
N GLY A 72 -7.61 11.23 -2.17
CA GLY A 72 -6.62 11.93 -1.35
C GLY A 72 -6.32 11.25 -0.01
N ALA A 73 -6.93 10.09 0.25
CA ALA A 73 -6.78 9.38 1.51
C ALA A 73 -5.47 8.61 1.57
N GLU A 74 -4.86 8.57 2.75
CA GLU A 74 -3.68 7.73 2.98
C GLU A 74 -4.04 6.24 2.90
N LEU A 75 -3.25 5.49 2.14
CA LEU A 75 -3.41 4.05 1.98
C LEU A 75 -2.92 3.34 3.26
N LYS A 76 -3.81 3.21 4.25
CA LYS A 76 -3.50 2.69 5.59
C LYS A 76 -2.86 1.30 5.63
N SER A 77 -3.07 0.49 4.59
CA SER A 77 -2.45 -0.84 4.50
C SER A 77 -0.95 -0.79 4.19
N GLU A 78 -0.46 0.33 3.64
CA GLU A 78 0.89 0.44 3.09
C GLU A 78 1.64 1.72 3.52
N SER A 79 0.95 2.63 4.23
CA SER A 79 1.44 3.93 4.68
C SER A 79 1.02 4.20 6.12
N PRO A 80 1.88 4.85 6.94
CA PRO A 80 3.25 5.27 6.61
C PRO A 80 4.21 4.09 6.56
N TYR A 81 5.21 4.16 5.67
CA TYR A 81 6.28 3.16 5.60
C TYR A 81 7.63 3.78 5.92
N ARG A 82 8.28 3.26 6.96
CA ARG A 82 9.62 3.72 7.35
C ARG A 82 10.68 2.95 6.58
N CYS A 83 11.47 3.68 5.79
CA CYS A 83 12.77 3.25 5.34
C CYS A 83 13.74 3.24 6.55
#